data_AF-A0A7S0I291-F1
#
_entry.id   AF-A0A7S0I291-F1
#
_cell.length_a   1.000
_cell.length_b   1.000
_cell.length_c   1.000
_cell.angle_alpha   90.00
_cell.angle_beta   90.00
_cell.angle_gamma   90.00
#
_symmetry.space_group_name_H-M   'P 1'
#
loop_
_entity.id
_entity.type
_entity.pdbx_description
1 polymer ?
#
loop_
_entity_poly.entity_id
_entity_poly.type
_entity_poly.pdbx_seq_one_letter_code
_entity_poly.pdbx_strand_id
1 'polypeptide(L)'
;EYSSALPKDPSLYTIGFERLDEIQSDDTGFVNANGQDQLFFLTGNPSVQQYKGQVRICKNNLDGSLSRERNTQLCILAVPMFMTIADFCRFLGPLMENIVHMRIVHDDSKARYIVLMDFDSQRSADAMYIEFNGKPYSSMDTERCIVLFVEEIVFLEQDPAASFHAPAPCARGTEKDVSFPGEGQTELPSCPVCLERLDTSVTGIMTTICNHSFHCRCLSDWPDSSCPVCRYCQLPESQSGMTCLLCGAADDLWMCLICGYVGCGRYAGQHALEHYK
;
A
#
# COMPACT_ATOMS: atom_id res chain seq x y z
N GLU A 1 -22.68 -28.87 39.18
CA GLU A 1 -22.77 -28.43 37.77
C GLU A 1 -21.49 -27.66 37.43
N TYR A 2 -21.05 -27.80 36.19
CA TYR A 2 -19.67 -27.70 35.74
C TYR A 2 -19.16 -26.25 35.53
N SER A 3 -17.85 -26.09 35.76
CA SER A 3 -16.91 -25.14 35.12
C SER A 3 -16.84 -23.65 35.55
N SER A 4 -15.93 -23.44 36.52
CA SER A 4 -14.70 -22.62 36.40
C SER A 4 -14.75 -21.26 35.71
N ALA A 5 -14.81 -20.21 36.53
CA ALA A 5 -14.29 -18.88 36.21
C ALA A 5 -12.76 -18.91 36.14
N LEU A 6 -12.20 -18.44 35.02
CA LEU A 6 -10.78 -18.05 34.88
C LEU A 6 -10.69 -16.51 34.93
N PRO A 7 -9.67 -15.91 35.58
CA PRO A 7 -9.46 -14.47 35.55
C PRO A 7 -8.98 -14.05 34.14
N LYS A 8 -9.60 -13.01 33.58
CA LYS A 8 -9.08 -12.31 32.40
C LYS A 8 -7.93 -11.41 32.85
N ASP A 9 -6.71 -11.89 32.68
CA ASP A 9 -5.49 -11.10 32.83
C ASP A 9 -5.38 -10.13 31.62
N PRO A 10 -5.33 -8.79 31.82
CA PRO A 10 -5.29 -7.82 30.72
C PRO A 10 -3.92 -7.71 30.04
N SER A 11 -2.95 -8.58 30.34
CA SER A 11 -1.56 -8.47 29.91
C SER A 11 -1.21 -9.15 28.57
N LEU A 12 -2.19 -9.59 27.78
CA LEU A 12 -1.96 -10.37 26.54
C LEU A 12 -2.39 -9.70 25.22
N TYR A 13 -2.76 -8.42 25.22
CA TYR A 13 -3.12 -7.69 23.99
C TYR A 13 -2.47 -6.31 23.89
N THR A 14 -1.20 -6.22 24.27
CA THR A 14 -0.39 -5.02 24.05
C THR A 14 1.03 -5.43 23.71
N ILE A 15 1.27 -5.75 22.44
CA ILE A 15 2.60 -5.57 21.86
C ILE A 15 2.46 -4.38 20.92
N GLY A 16 2.37 -3.20 21.54
CA GLY A 16 2.59 -1.95 20.83
C GLY A 16 4.05 -1.96 20.35
N PHE A 17 4.25 -1.58 19.09
CA PHE A 17 5.54 -1.10 18.59
C PHE A 17 5.90 0.17 19.37
N GLU A 18 6.37 0.02 20.61
CA GLU A 18 7.04 1.10 21.31
C GLU A 18 8.46 1.22 20.76
N ARG A 19 8.80 2.46 20.37
CA ARG A 19 10.12 2.96 19.92
C ARG A 19 10.58 2.59 18.51
N LEU A 20 10.05 3.33 17.54
CA LEU A 20 10.80 3.71 16.33
C LEU A 20 11.62 5.00 16.51
N ASP A 21 11.58 5.62 17.70
CA ASP A 21 12.31 6.86 18.02
C ASP A 21 13.76 6.64 18.50
N GLU A 22 14.23 5.39 18.61
CA GLU A 22 15.59 5.04 19.06
C GLU A 22 16.46 4.34 18.00
N ILE A 23 16.22 4.58 16.71
CA ILE A 23 17.16 4.13 15.66
C ILE A 23 18.31 5.14 15.56
N GLN A 24 19.24 5.06 16.51
CA GLN A 24 20.59 5.61 16.36
C GLN A 24 21.35 4.79 15.33
N SER A 25 21.50 5.38 14.14
CA SER A 25 22.62 5.34 13.16
C SER A 25 23.65 4.19 13.08
N ASP A 26 23.53 3.01 13.69
CA ASP A 26 24.60 1.99 13.60
C ASP A 26 24.15 0.51 13.66
N ASP A 27 22.88 0.17 13.44
CA ASP A 27 22.44 -1.23 13.40
C ASP A 27 21.55 -1.52 12.17
N THR A 28 22.15 -2.02 11.09
CA THR A 28 21.50 -2.39 9.82
C THR A 28 20.79 -3.75 9.89
N GLY A 29 20.06 -4.00 10.98
CA GLY A 29 19.24 -5.19 11.17
C GLY A 29 17.79 -4.83 11.43
N PHE A 30 16.92 -4.93 10.41
CA PHE A 30 15.48 -5.05 10.63
C PHE A 30 15.19 -6.44 11.21
N VAL A 31 15.52 -6.61 12.49
CA VAL A 31 15.13 -7.79 13.27
C VAL A 31 13.89 -7.38 14.04
N ASN A 32 12.72 -7.79 13.55
CA ASN A 32 11.50 -7.75 14.36
C ASN A 32 11.80 -8.47 15.69
N ALA A 33 11.23 -8.05 16.82
CA ALA A 33 11.56 -8.54 18.16
C ALA A 33 11.42 -10.08 18.36
N ASN A 34 10.89 -10.78 17.34
CA ASN A 34 10.72 -12.24 17.27
C ASN A 34 11.75 -12.97 16.37
N GLY A 35 12.73 -12.31 15.76
CA GLY A 35 13.78 -12.97 14.96
C GLY A 35 13.25 -13.71 13.72
N GLN A 36 12.12 -13.29 13.16
CA GLN A 36 11.52 -13.89 11.97
C GLN A 36 11.76 -13.00 10.76
N ASP A 37 12.39 -13.57 9.72
CA ASP A 37 12.61 -12.97 8.38
C ASP A 37 11.28 -12.86 7.58
N GLN A 38 10.19 -12.50 8.26
CA GLN A 38 8.82 -12.61 7.79
C GLN A 38 7.99 -11.39 8.19
N LEU A 39 7.21 -10.88 7.24
CA LEU A 39 6.31 -9.75 7.42
C LEU A 39 4.92 -10.13 6.94
N PHE A 40 3.90 -9.73 7.69
CA PHE A 40 2.51 -9.87 7.26
C PHE A 40 2.03 -8.58 6.63
N PHE A 41 1.16 -8.69 5.64
CA PHE A 41 0.56 -7.55 4.99
C PHE A 41 -0.93 -7.75 4.68
N LEU A 42 -1.60 -6.64 4.47
CA LEU A 42 -2.99 -6.52 4.07
C LEU A 42 -3.06 -5.84 2.69
N THR A 43 -3.93 -6.37 1.84
CA THR A 43 -4.32 -5.78 0.56
C THR A 43 -5.84 -5.90 0.42
N GLY A 44 -6.44 -5.10 -0.44
CA GLY A 44 -7.89 -4.97 -0.63
C GLY A 44 -8.48 -3.71 0.00
N ASN A 45 -9.71 -3.39 -0.43
CA ASN A 45 -10.49 -2.29 0.13
C ASN A 45 -11.13 -2.74 1.46
N PRO A 46 -10.80 -2.11 2.61
CA PRO A 46 -11.38 -2.43 3.91
C PRO A 46 -12.91 -2.46 3.96
N SER A 47 -13.58 -1.68 3.11
CA SER A 47 -15.04 -1.58 3.07
C SER A 47 -15.71 -2.70 2.26
N VAL A 48 -14.93 -3.47 1.48
CA VAL A 48 -15.46 -4.51 0.58
C VAL A 48 -14.89 -5.86 0.96
N GLN A 49 -13.57 -6.00 0.84
CA GLN A 49 -12.86 -7.24 1.10
C GLN A 49 -11.36 -6.96 1.24
N GLN A 50 -10.74 -7.61 2.21
CA GLN A 50 -9.30 -7.58 2.41
C GLN A 50 -8.75 -9.01 2.37
N TYR A 51 -7.52 -9.11 1.88
CA TYR A 51 -6.74 -10.33 1.81
C TYR A 51 -5.49 -10.14 2.66
N LYS A 52 -5.12 -11.21 3.35
CA LYS A 52 -3.86 -11.26 4.10
C LYS A 52 -2.80 -11.97 3.27
N GLY A 53 -1.58 -11.47 3.38
CA GLY A 53 -0.42 -12.13 2.81
C GLY A 53 0.78 -12.03 3.73
N GLN A 54 1.86 -12.66 3.29
CA GLN A 54 3.11 -12.75 3.99
C GLN A 54 4.25 -12.58 2.99
N VAL A 55 5.24 -11.78 3.34
CA VAL A 55 6.51 -11.64 2.62
C VAL A 55 7.61 -12.25 3.47
N ARG A 56 8.40 -13.14 2.88
CA ARG A 56 9.65 -13.62 3.46
C ARG A 56 10.80 -12.83 2.85
N ILE A 57 11.67 -12.29 3.69
CA ILE A 57 12.78 -11.43 3.28
C ILE A 57 14.06 -12.27 3.23
N CYS A 58 14.91 -12.04 2.25
CA CYS A 58 16.25 -12.64 2.24
C CYS A 58 17.08 -12.11 3.41
N LYS A 59 17.90 -12.97 4.03
CA LYS A 59 18.82 -12.53 5.07
C LYS A 59 19.78 -11.47 4.52
N ASN A 60 19.80 -10.31 5.17
CA ASN A 60 20.75 -9.25 4.83
C ASN A 60 22.16 -9.66 5.21
N ASN A 61 23.13 -9.28 4.37
CA ASN A 61 24.51 -9.29 4.81
C ASN A 61 24.75 -8.08 5.72
N LEU A 62 25.31 -8.33 6.90
CA LEU A 62 25.61 -7.30 7.92
C LEU A 62 26.56 -6.20 7.43
N ASP A 63 27.28 -6.44 6.34
CA ASP A 63 28.23 -5.52 5.73
C ASP A 63 27.59 -4.56 4.70
N GLY A 64 26.26 -4.62 4.52
CA GLY A 64 25.55 -3.81 3.52
C GLY A 64 25.81 -4.24 2.07
N SER A 65 26.54 -5.34 1.86
CA SER A 65 26.76 -5.91 0.55
C SER A 65 25.49 -6.59 0.00
N LEU A 66 25.43 -6.72 -1.32
CA LEU A 66 24.35 -7.43 -1.99
C LEU A 66 24.26 -8.89 -1.50
N SER A 67 23.06 -9.34 -1.17
CA SER A 67 22.83 -10.73 -0.73
C SER A 67 23.28 -11.75 -1.79
N ARG A 68 23.72 -12.93 -1.34
CA ARG A 68 24.06 -14.06 -2.22
C ARG A 68 22.82 -14.76 -2.77
N GLU A 69 21.69 -14.66 -2.07
CA GLU A 69 20.40 -15.25 -2.44
C GLU A 69 19.46 -14.18 -3.05
N ARG A 70 20.04 -13.18 -3.70
CA ARG A 70 19.30 -12.08 -4.31
C ARG A 70 18.57 -12.54 -5.58
N ASN A 71 17.41 -11.96 -5.80
CA ASN A 71 16.56 -12.16 -6.97
C ASN A 71 16.11 -10.81 -7.55
N THR A 72 15.19 -10.83 -8.51
CA THR A 72 14.63 -9.64 -9.15
C THR A 72 13.52 -8.98 -8.35
N GLN A 73 13.23 -9.45 -7.14
CA GLN A 73 12.12 -8.98 -6.32
C GLN A 73 12.65 -8.20 -5.11
N LEU A 74 12.11 -6.99 -4.93
CA LEU A 74 12.46 -6.10 -3.85
C LEU A 74 11.23 -5.65 -3.08
N CYS A 75 11.46 -5.24 -1.84
CA CYS A 75 10.44 -4.70 -0.98
C CYS A 75 10.95 -3.44 -0.28
N ILE A 76 10.13 -2.39 -0.22
CA ILE A 76 10.36 -1.20 0.60
C ILE A 76 9.38 -1.22 1.76
N LEU A 77 9.90 -1.25 3.00
CA LEU A 77 9.08 -1.54 4.19
C LEU A 77 8.35 -0.35 4.81
N ALA A 78 8.85 0.85 4.58
CA ALA A 78 8.47 2.01 5.37
C ALA A 78 8.34 3.22 4.44
N VAL A 79 7.39 3.16 3.50
CA VAL A 79 7.04 4.36 2.74
C VAL A 79 6.07 5.19 3.59
N PRO A 80 6.36 6.49 3.84
CA PRO A 80 5.52 7.33 4.67
C PRO A 80 4.12 7.52 4.06
N MET A 81 3.07 7.49 4.89
CA MET A 81 1.68 7.61 4.40
C MET A 81 1.34 8.98 3.80
N PHE A 82 2.09 10.04 4.13
CA PHE A 82 1.91 11.34 3.47
C PHE A 82 2.40 11.32 2.02
N MET A 83 3.28 10.38 1.66
CA MET A 83 3.80 10.23 0.32
C MET A 83 2.78 9.46 -0.52
N THR A 84 2.07 10.17 -1.40
CA THR A 84 1.08 9.53 -2.28
C THR A 84 1.76 8.53 -3.22
N ILE A 85 1.00 7.59 -3.79
CA ILE A 85 1.54 6.64 -4.77
C ILE A 85 2.12 7.40 -5.98
N ALA A 86 1.50 8.50 -6.38
CA ALA A 86 1.99 9.35 -7.46
C ALA A 86 3.35 9.99 -7.10
N ASP A 87 3.50 10.49 -5.87
CA ASP A 87 4.77 11.06 -5.39
C ASP A 87 5.85 9.99 -5.26
N PHE A 88 5.49 8.80 -4.80
CA PHE A 88 6.40 7.66 -4.76
C PHE A 88 6.87 7.26 -6.16
N CYS A 89 5.97 7.19 -7.14
CA CYS A 89 6.34 6.99 -8.54
C CYS A 89 7.35 8.06 -9.00
N ARG A 90 7.10 9.34 -8.72
CA ARG A 90 8.03 10.43 -9.09
C ARG A 90 9.38 10.32 -8.39
N PHE A 91 9.40 9.86 -7.13
CA PHE A 91 10.62 9.62 -6.36
C PHE A 91 11.50 8.52 -6.98
N LEU A 92 10.89 7.47 -7.54
CA LEU A 92 11.63 6.43 -8.27
C LEU A 92 12.28 6.96 -9.55
N GLY A 93 11.69 7.99 -10.16
CA GLY A 93 12.27 8.68 -11.31
C GLY A 93 12.57 7.72 -12.48
N PRO A 94 13.77 7.78 -13.09
CA PRO A 94 14.12 6.96 -14.25
C PRO A 94 14.15 5.45 -13.98
N LEU A 95 14.40 5.02 -12.73
CA LEU A 95 14.48 3.60 -12.39
C LEU A 95 13.12 2.88 -12.48
N MET A 96 12.03 3.64 -12.60
CA MET A 96 10.69 3.10 -12.86
C MET A 96 10.59 2.36 -14.20
N GLU A 97 11.43 2.67 -15.19
CA GLU A 97 11.40 2.02 -16.51
C GLU A 97 11.79 0.53 -16.45
N ASN A 98 12.55 0.13 -15.43
CA ASN A 98 12.99 -1.26 -15.23
C ASN A 98 12.05 -2.08 -14.34
N ILE A 99 10.98 -1.46 -13.84
CA ILE A 99 9.99 -2.11 -12.99
C ILE A 99 8.96 -2.79 -13.88
N VAL A 100 8.78 -4.09 -13.69
CA VAL A 100 7.75 -4.89 -14.36
C VAL A 100 6.43 -4.74 -13.62
N HIS A 101 6.45 -4.89 -12.29
CA HIS A 101 5.27 -4.81 -11.44
C HIS A 101 5.60 -4.13 -10.11
N MET A 102 4.68 -3.29 -9.66
CA MET A 102 4.68 -2.66 -8.35
C MET A 102 3.35 -2.94 -7.66
N ARG A 103 3.40 -3.30 -6.39
CA ARG A 103 2.20 -3.54 -5.58
C ARG A 103 2.29 -2.86 -4.24
N ILE A 104 1.27 -2.07 -3.92
CA ILE A 104 1.12 -1.42 -2.63
C ILE A 104 0.36 -2.33 -1.67
N VAL A 105 0.94 -2.59 -0.50
CA VAL A 105 0.33 -3.35 0.59
C VAL A 105 0.55 -2.60 1.91
N HIS A 106 -0.24 -2.89 2.94
CA HIS A 106 -0.07 -2.26 4.24
C HIS A 106 0.27 -3.29 5.31
N ASP A 107 1.02 -2.85 6.31
CA ASP A 107 1.08 -3.56 7.58
C ASP A 107 -0.20 -3.32 8.41
N ASP A 108 -0.42 -4.12 9.45
CA ASP A 108 -1.58 -4.04 10.34
C ASP A 108 -1.70 -2.67 11.03
N SER A 109 -0.57 -2.01 11.27
CA SER A 109 -0.52 -0.66 11.86
C SER A 109 -1.09 0.44 10.97
N LYS A 110 -1.14 0.24 9.64
CA LYS A 110 -1.57 1.22 8.61
C LYS A 110 -0.88 2.59 8.66
N ALA A 111 0.16 2.76 9.47
CA ALA A 111 0.89 4.02 9.63
C ALA A 111 1.93 4.24 8.51
N ARG A 112 2.27 3.17 7.79
CA ARG A 112 3.17 3.13 6.63
C ARG A 112 2.61 2.14 5.61
N TYR A 113 3.04 2.28 4.36
CA TYR A 113 2.79 1.25 3.37
C TYR A 113 4.08 0.61 2.89
N ILE A 114 3.93 -0.62 2.45
CA ILE A 114 4.97 -1.47 1.91
C ILE A 114 4.79 -1.50 0.39
N VAL A 115 5.90 -1.42 -0.34
CA VAL A 115 5.91 -1.54 -1.81
C VAL A 115 6.66 -2.79 -2.20
N LEU A 116 5.96 -3.72 -2.83
CA LEU A 116 6.53 -4.91 -3.45
C LEU A 116 6.84 -4.59 -4.91
N MET A 117 8.03 -4.95 -5.39
CA MET A 117 8.52 -4.55 -6.70
C MET A 117 9.20 -5.72 -7.40
N ASP A 118 8.86 -5.92 -8.66
CA ASP A 118 9.52 -6.87 -9.56
C ASP A 118 10.25 -6.12 -10.67
N PHE A 119 11.49 -6.53 -10.94
CA PHE A 119 12.35 -5.93 -11.95
C PHE A 119 12.57 -6.84 -13.16
N ASP A 120 12.87 -6.22 -14.30
CA ASP A 120 13.17 -6.91 -15.56
C ASP A 120 14.42 -7.82 -15.49
N SER A 121 15.35 -7.51 -14.59
CA SER A 121 16.65 -8.13 -14.49
C SER A 121 17.26 -7.93 -13.11
N GLN A 122 18.18 -8.83 -12.73
CA GLN A 122 18.91 -8.73 -11.46
C GLN A 122 19.71 -7.43 -11.38
N ARG A 123 20.25 -6.95 -12.51
CA ARG A 123 21.04 -5.72 -12.54
C ARG A 123 20.19 -4.51 -12.15
N SER A 124 18.95 -4.44 -12.63
CA SER A 124 18.02 -3.35 -12.30
C SER A 124 17.61 -3.39 -10.83
N ALA A 125 17.34 -4.58 -10.28
CA ALA A 125 17.08 -4.75 -8.85
C ALA A 125 18.30 -4.32 -8.01
N ASP A 126 19.50 -4.76 -8.38
CA ASP A 126 20.73 -4.38 -7.69
C ASP A 126 20.94 -2.85 -7.72
N ALA A 127 20.69 -2.21 -8.88
CA ALA A 127 20.77 -0.75 -9.01
C ALA A 127 19.75 -0.02 -8.12
N MET A 128 18.51 -0.52 -8.07
CA MET A 128 17.46 0.01 -7.19
C MET A 128 17.87 -0.08 -5.71
N TYR A 129 18.38 -1.24 -5.28
CA TYR A 129 18.84 -1.43 -3.90
C TYR A 129 19.98 -0.46 -3.56
N ILE A 130 21.00 -0.36 -4.42
CA ILE A 130 22.17 0.49 -4.16
C ILE A 130 21.80 1.98 -4.13
N GLU A 131 20.92 2.43 -5.02
CA GLU A 131 20.55 3.84 -5.15
C GLU A 131 19.61 4.30 -4.03
N PHE A 132 18.65 3.46 -3.63
CA PHE A 132 17.57 3.87 -2.72
C PHE A 132 17.74 3.39 -1.28
N ASN A 133 18.48 2.32 -1.01
CA ASN A 133 18.62 1.85 0.37
C ASN A 133 19.38 2.89 1.22
N GLY A 134 18.75 3.35 2.31
CA GLY A 134 19.24 4.42 3.17
C GLY A 134 19.00 5.84 2.65
N LYS A 135 18.41 6.02 1.46
CA LYS A 135 18.12 7.35 0.89
C LYS A 135 16.90 7.97 1.60
N PRO A 136 16.96 9.25 2.02
CA PRO A 136 15.79 9.92 2.58
C PRO A 136 14.74 10.19 1.50
N TYR A 137 13.45 10.15 1.87
CA TYR A 137 12.35 10.43 0.93
C TYR A 137 12.24 11.91 0.58
N SER A 138 12.55 12.79 1.53
CA SER A 138 12.68 14.24 1.31
C SER A 138 13.82 14.82 2.14
N SER A 139 14.24 16.05 1.83
CA SER A 139 15.27 16.74 2.60
C SER A 139 14.85 17.12 4.03
N MET A 140 13.56 17.05 4.34
CA MET A 140 13.01 17.37 5.65
C MET A 140 12.74 16.12 6.50
N ASP A 141 12.74 14.94 5.88
CA ASP A 141 12.40 13.68 6.54
C ASP A 141 13.61 13.05 7.24
N THR A 142 13.37 12.55 8.45
CA THR A 142 14.33 11.73 9.19
C THR A 142 14.26 10.26 8.77
N GLU A 143 13.13 9.83 8.19
CA GLU A 143 12.93 8.46 7.72
C GLU A 143 13.70 8.20 6.41
N ARG A 144 14.30 7.01 6.34
CA ARG A 144 15.10 6.55 5.19
C ARG A 144 14.40 5.37 4.53
N CYS A 145 14.52 5.30 3.22
CA CYS A 145 14.07 4.15 2.45
C CYS A 145 14.86 2.91 2.87
N ILE A 146 14.15 1.83 3.17
CA ILE A 146 14.72 0.55 3.55
C ILE A 146 14.32 -0.43 2.47
N VAL A 147 15.30 -0.79 1.63
CA VAL A 147 15.09 -1.71 0.50
C VAL A 147 15.63 -3.07 0.88
N LEU A 148 14.86 -4.12 0.66
CA LEU A 148 15.25 -5.50 0.99
C LEU A 148 14.92 -6.44 -0.17
N PHE A 149 15.71 -7.50 -0.33
CA PHE A 149 15.41 -8.57 -1.27
C PHE A 149 14.34 -9.50 -0.70
N VAL A 150 13.44 -9.96 -1.55
CA VAL A 150 12.31 -10.80 -1.16
C VAL A 150 12.61 -12.25 -1.53
N GLU A 151 12.50 -13.17 -0.58
CA GLU A 151 12.64 -14.61 -0.84
C GLU A 151 11.35 -15.18 -1.43
N GLU A 152 10.21 -14.84 -0.81
CA GLU A 152 8.91 -15.42 -1.17
C GLU A 152 7.76 -14.47 -0.80
N ILE A 153 6.71 -14.44 -1.61
CA ILE A 153 5.47 -13.71 -1.33
C ILE A 153 4.32 -14.71 -1.38
N VAL A 154 3.58 -14.84 -0.27
CA VAL A 154 2.48 -15.79 -0.11
C VAL A 154 1.20 -15.03 0.23
N PHE A 155 0.13 -15.25 -0.52
CA PHE A 155 -1.20 -14.78 -0.17
C PHE A 155 -1.94 -15.90 0.57
N LEU A 156 -2.42 -15.61 1.79
CA LEU A 156 -3.03 -16.59 2.68
C LEU A 156 -4.49 -16.90 2.30
N GLU A 157 -5.14 -15.98 1.57
CA GLU A 157 -6.47 -16.15 1.00
C GLU A 157 -6.36 -15.91 -0.51
N GLN A 158 -7.03 -16.72 -1.34
CA GLN A 158 -6.97 -16.61 -2.81
C GLN A 158 -7.51 -15.25 -3.26
N ASP A 159 -6.60 -14.28 -3.39
CA ASP A 159 -6.87 -13.02 -4.05
C ASP A 159 -7.03 -13.29 -5.57
N PRO A 160 -8.13 -12.88 -6.21
CA PRO A 160 -8.32 -13.06 -7.65
C PRO A 160 -7.24 -12.37 -8.51
N ALA A 161 -6.42 -11.49 -7.93
CA ALA A 161 -5.24 -10.88 -8.56
C ALA A 161 -3.89 -11.46 -8.09
N ALA A 162 -3.86 -12.53 -7.29
CA ALA A 162 -2.62 -13.12 -6.73
C ALA A 162 -1.74 -13.83 -7.76
N SER A 163 -2.21 -14.03 -8.98
CA SER A 163 -1.33 -14.40 -10.08
C SER A 163 -0.46 -13.19 -10.43
N PHE A 164 0.75 -13.14 -9.86
CA PHE A 164 1.81 -12.19 -10.21
C PHE A 164 2.08 -12.06 -11.74
N HIS A 165 1.55 -12.98 -12.56
CA HIS A 165 1.59 -12.95 -14.03
C HIS A 165 0.23 -12.94 -14.73
N ALA A 166 -0.90 -12.85 -14.03
CA ALA A 166 -2.20 -12.77 -14.69
C ALA A 166 -3.07 -11.68 -14.05
N PRO A 167 -3.51 -10.68 -14.84
CA PRO A 167 -4.50 -9.72 -14.39
C PRO A 167 -5.82 -10.41 -14.02
N ALA A 168 -6.44 -9.97 -12.93
CA ALA A 168 -7.71 -10.50 -12.45
C ALA A 168 -8.81 -10.41 -13.53
N PRO A 169 -9.63 -11.46 -13.73
CA PRO A 169 -10.78 -11.38 -14.62
C PRO A 169 -11.88 -10.59 -13.93
N CYS A 170 -12.21 -9.41 -14.45
CA CYS A 170 -13.42 -8.70 -14.05
C CYS A 170 -14.65 -9.49 -14.52
N ALA A 171 -15.43 -9.98 -13.56
CA ALA A 171 -16.67 -10.71 -13.81
C ALA A 171 -17.77 -9.75 -14.31
N ARG A 172 -18.07 -9.88 -15.61
CA ARG A 172 -19.36 -9.74 -16.32
C ARG A 172 -20.55 -9.12 -15.56
N GLY A 173 -21.07 -8.02 -16.13
CA GLY A 173 -22.49 -7.76 -16.27
C GLY A 173 -22.95 -8.12 -17.70
N THR A 174 -24.06 -8.84 -17.80
CA THR A 174 -24.83 -9.30 -18.98
C THR A 174 -25.05 -8.20 -20.03
N GLU A 175 -25.05 -8.43 -21.36
CA GLU A 175 -26.00 -9.27 -22.11
C GLU A 175 -25.66 -9.39 -23.64
N LYS A 176 -25.84 -10.61 -24.18
CA LYS A 176 -26.09 -11.05 -25.57
C LYS A 176 -25.12 -10.72 -26.73
N ASP A 177 -24.73 -11.81 -27.41
CA ASP A 177 -24.22 -11.94 -28.79
C ASP A 177 -22.87 -11.30 -29.14
N VAL A 178 -21.75 -12.01 -28.94
CA VAL A 178 -20.64 -12.10 -29.92
C VAL A 178 -19.89 -13.43 -29.74
N SER A 179 -19.64 -14.09 -30.87
CA SER A 179 -18.79 -15.27 -31.12
C SER A 179 -17.49 -15.35 -30.32
N PHE A 180 -17.16 -16.55 -29.85
CA PHE A 180 -15.89 -16.94 -29.22
C PHE A 180 -14.68 -16.64 -30.13
N PRO A 181 -13.63 -15.94 -29.66
CA PRO A 181 -12.31 -16.01 -30.28
C PRO A 181 -11.59 -17.29 -29.81
N GLY A 182 -10.94 -17.97 -30.76
CA GLY A 182 -10.28 -19.26 -30.60
C GLY A 182 -9.15 -19.29 -29.57
N GLU A 183 -8.76 -20.54 -29.26
CA GLU A 183 -7.69 -20.94 -28.36
C GLU A 183 -6.42 -20.09 -28.51
N GLY A 184 -5.94 -19.52 -27.40
CA GLY A 184 -4.56 -19.01 -27.27
C GLY A 184 -4.38 -17.50 -27.06
N GLN A 185 -5.45 -16.69 -26.99
CA GLN A 185 -5.32 -15.25 -26.70
C GLN A 185 -6.14 -14.88 -25.46
N THR A 186 -5.52 -14.94 -24.28
CA THR A 186 -6.01 -14.20 -23.12
C THR A 186 -5.76 -12.72 -23.38
N GLU A 187 -6.84 -11.98 -23.69
CA GLU A 187 -6.76 -10.53 -23.84
C GLU A 187 -6.34 -9.92 -22.48
N LEU A 188 -5.25 -9.15 -22.49
CA LEU A 188 -4.84 -8.35 -21.34
C LEU A 188 -5.91 -7.28 -21.06
N PRO A 189 -6.23 -6.97 -19.80
CA PRO A 189 -7.14 -5.88 -19.47
C PRO A 189 -6.54 -4.55 -19.92
N SER A 190 -7.40 -3.56 -20.10
CA SER A 190 -6.99 -2.19 -20.38
C SER A 190 -6.74 -1.41 -19.10
N CYS A 191 -5.75 -0.52 -19.12
CA CYS A 191 -5.54 0.50 -18.09
C CYS A 191 -6.77 1.44 -18.04
N PRO A 192 -7.45 1.60 -16.88
CA PRO A 192 -8.63 2.47 -16.77
C PRO A 192 -8.37 3.97 -17.02
N VAL A 193 -7.10 4.41 -17.02
CA VAL A 193 -6.72 5.81 -17.19
C VAL A 193 -6.47 6.14 -18.67
N CYS A 194 -5.63 5.38 -19.37
CA CYS A 194 -5.31 5.64 -20.78
C CYS A 194 -6.09 4.78 -21.77
N LEU A 195 -6.83 3.76 -21.30
CA LEU A 195 -7.59 2.79 -22.10
C LEU A 195 -6.73 1.90 -23.03
N GLU A 196 -5.41 1.92 -22.88
CA GLU A 196 -4.48 1.03 -23.59
C GLU A 196 -4.32 -0.30 -22.83
N ARG A 197 -3.79 -1.33 -23.50
CA ARG A 197 -3.51 -2.63 -22.88
C ARG A 197 -2.54 -2.47 -21.72
N LEU A 198 -2.85 -3.11 -20.59
CA LEU A 198 -2.01 -3.13 -19.41
C LEU A 198 -0.85 -4.12 -19.62
N ASP A 199 0.13 -3.68 -20.40
CA ASP A 199 1.29 -4.47 -20.81
C ASP A 199 2.56 -3.97 -20.10
N THR A 200 3.27 -4.89 -19.48
CA THR A 200 4.58 -4.66 -18.87
C THR A 200 5.63 -4.15 -19.87
N SER A 201 5.41 -4.32 -21.18
CA SER A 201 6.33 -3.86 -22.22
C SER A 201 6.33 -2.34 -22.44
N VAL A 202 5.28 -1.62 -22.01
CA VAL A 202 5.14 -0.17 -22.25
C VAL A 202 5.65 0.60 -21.05
N THR A 203 5.14 0.27 -19.87
CA THR A 203 5.58 0.78 -18.57
C THR A 203 5.28 -0.28 -17.52
N GLY A 204 5.95 -0.23 -16.37
CA GLY A 204 5.58 -1.05 -15.23
C GLY A 204 4.10 -0.96 -14.86
N ILE A 205 3.58 -2.01 -14.25
CA ILE A 205 2.19 -2.08 -13.78
C ILE A 205 2.17 -1.77 -12.28
N MET A 206 1.39 -0.76 -11.89
CA MET A 206 1.16 -0.40 -10.49
C MET A 206 -0.19 -0.94 -10.03
N THR A 207 -0.17 -1.80 -9.01
CA THR A 207 -1.35 -2.33 -8.33
C THR A 207 -1.52 -1.66 -6.97
N THR A 208 -2.60 -0.91 -6.85
CA THR A 208 -2.97 -0.20 -5.62
C THR A 208 -3.43 -1.17 -4.52
N ILE A 209 -3.51 -0.71 -3.26
CA ILE A 209 -4.00 -1.53 -2.15
C ILE A 209 -5.40 -2.09 -2.42
N CYS A 210 -6.30 -1.32 -3.04
CA CYS A 210 -7.65 -1.80 -3.37
C CYS A 210 -7.69 -2.76 -4.57
N ASN A 211 -6.53 -3.26 -4.99
CA ASN A 211 -6.34 -4.28 -6.02
C ASN A 211 -6.73 -3.86 -7.44
N HIS A 212 -6.68 -2.55 -7.72
CA HIS A 212 -6.82 -2.03 -9.07
C HIS A 212 -5.44 -1.72 -9.66
N SER A 213 -5.24 -2.10 -10.92
CA SER A 213 -3.97 -1.99 -11.62
C SER A 213 -4.01 -0.94 -12.73
N PHE A 214 -2.90 -0.21 -12.86
CA PHE A 214 -2.71 0.89 -13.81
C PHE A 214 -1.28 0.86 -14.35
N HIS A 215 -1.01 1.54 -15.45
CA HIS A 215 0.38 1.86 -15.81
C HIS A 215 0.99 2.78 -14.75
N CYS A 216 2.25 2.55 -14.36
CA CYS A 216 2.95 3.39 -13.38
C CYS A 216 2.94 4.86 -13.79
N ARG A 217 3.12 5.14 -15.09
CA ARG A 217 3.06 6.50 -15.64
C ARG A 217 1.68 7.14 -15.50
N CYS A 218 0.60 6.39 -15.78
CA CYS A 218 -0.76 6.89 -15.64
C CYS A 218 -1.09 7.27 -14.20
N LEU A 219 -0.62 6.49 -13.23
CA LEU A 219 -0.83 6.81 -11.82
C LEU A 219 0.12 7.91 -11.31
N SER A 220 1.33 8.00 -11.88
CA SER A 220 2.27 9.09 -11.60
C SER A 220 1.73 10.46 -12.01
N ASP A 221 0.93 10.52 -13.09
CA ASP A 221 0.31 11.76 -13.57
C ASP A 221 -1.09 12.01 -12.97
N TRP A 222 -1.57 11.10 -12.13
CA TRP A 222 -2.89 11.22 -11.50
C TRP A 222 -2.85 12.30 -10.40
N PRO A 223 -3.81 13.26 -10.40
CA PRO A 223 -3.78 14.40 -9.48
C PRO A 223 -4.27 14.05 -8.08
N ASP A 224 -5.12 13.03 -7.94
CA ASP A 224 -5.72 12.66 -6.66
C ASP A 224 -4.95 11.50 -6.02
N SER A 225 -5.01 11.37 -4.70
CA SER A 225 -4.49 10.20 -3.98
C SER A 225 -5.46 9.01 -3.97
N SER A 226 -6.62 9.17 -4.61
CA SER A 226 -7.68 8.17 -4.67
C SER A 226 -7.52 7.23 -5.86
N CYS A 227 -7.99 5.98 -5.72
CA CYS A 227 -8.04 5.03 -6.82
C CYS A 227 -8.99 5.51 -7.94
N PRO A 228 -8.55 5.59 -9.21
CA PRO A 228 -9.42 5.99 -10.34
C PRO A 228 -10.67 5.11 -10.53
N VAL A 229 -10.64 3.86 -10.06
CA VAL A 229 -11.75 2.90 -10.24
C VAL A 229 -12.73 2.96 -9.08
N CYS A 230 -12.26 2.73 -7.84
CA CYS A 230 -13.14 2.61 -6.68
C CYS A 230 -13.13 3.81 -5.74
N ARG A 231 -12.35 4.86 -6.05
CA ARG A 231 -12.17 6.08 -5.24
C ARG A 231 -11.65 5.85 -3.82
N TYR A 232 -11.24 4.63 -3.48
CA TYR A 232 -10.59 4.33 -2.20
C TYR A 232 -9.30 5.15 -2.08
N CYS A 233 -9.19 5.94 -1.02
CA CYS A 233 -8.01 6.71 -0.67
C CYS A 233 -7.17 5.91 0.33
N GLN A 234 -5.88 5.75 0.04
CA GLN A 234 -4.99 4.96 0.90
C GLN A 234 -4.43 5.75 2.07
N LEU A 235 -4.38 7.09 1.95
CA LEU A 235 -3.99 7.91 3.08
C LEU A 235 -4.95 7.59 4.22
N PRO A 236 -4.46 7.53 5.48
CA PRO A 236 -5.36 7.57 6.60
C PRO A 236 -6.05 8.90 6.40
N GLU A 237 -7.29 8.86 5.91
CA GLU A 237 -8.12 10.01 6.03
C GLU A 237 -8.00 10.40 7.51
N SER A 238 -8.01 11.69 7.77
CA SER A 238 -8.44 12.23 9.05
C SER A 238 -9.86 11.76 9.44
N GLN A 239 -10.31 10.57 9.00
CA GLN A 239 -11.46 9.79 9.43
C GLN A 239 -11.30 9.23 10.85
N SER A 240 -10.16 9.43 11.51
CA SER A 240 -10.03 9.20 12.95
C SER A 240 -9.86 10.52 13.68
N GLY A 241 -10.89 11.38 13.66
CA GLY A 241 -10.93 12.53 14.58
C GLY A 241 -11.63 13.79 14.09
N MET A 242 -12.05 13.89 12.83
CA MET A 242 -12.96 14.97 12.46
C MET A 242 -14.32 14.68 13.07
N THR A 243 -14.58 15.34 14.19
CA THR A 243 -15.87 15.38 14.83
C THR A 243 -16.33 16.83 14.92
N CYS A 244 -17.64 17.05 14.96
CA CYS A 244 -18.15 18.37 15.25
C CYS A 244 -17.57 18.88 16.58
N LEU A 245 -16.96 20.07 16.55
CA LEU A 245 -16.26 20.68 17.68
C LEU A 245 -17.14 20.90 18.92
N LEU A 246 -18.47 20.89 18.76
CA LEU A 246 -19.42 21.12 19.84
C LEU A 246 -20.08 19.85 20.38
N CYS A 247 -20.38 18.87 19.52
CA CYS A 247 -21.17 17.70 19.92
C CYS A 247 -20.51 16.35 19.67
N GLY A 248 -19.32 16.33 19.07
CA GLY A 248 -18.60 15.08 18.80
C GLY A 248 -19.21 14.21 17.70
N ALA A 249 -20.22 14.70 16.96
CA ALA A 249 -20.78 13.96 15.83
C ALA A 249 -19.69 13.64 14.80
N ALA A 250 -19.62 12.39 14.33
CA ALA A 250 -18.64 11.94 13.33
C ALA A 250 -19.20 11.93 11.89
N ASP A 251 -20.52 12.06 11.74
CA ASP A 251 -21.23 12.01 10.45
C ASP A 251 -21.89 13.37 10.12
N ASP A 252 -22.23 13.59 8.84
CA ASP A 252 -22.83 14.84 8.30
C ASP A 252 -22.02 16.08 8.72
N LEU A 253 -20.70 16.06 8.50
CA LEU A 253 -19.80 17.15 8.87
C LEU A 253 -19.60 18.14 7.73
N TRP A 254 -19.49 19.41 8.10
CA TRP A 254 -19.28 20.54 7.22
C TRP A 254 -18.11 21.37 7.73
N MET A 255 -17.24 21.82 6.82
CA MET A 255 -16.09 22.66 7.14
C MET A 255 -16.28 24.07 6.56
N CYS A 256 -16.05 25.09 7.38
CA CYS A 256 -15.98 26.47 6.93
C CYS A 256 -14.68 26.70 6.15
N LEU A 257 -14.78 26.97 4.85
CA LEU A 257 -13.61 27.20 3.99
C LEU A 257 -12.86 28.52 4.28
N ILE A 258 -13.40 29.37 5.16
CA ILE A 258 -12.77 30.64 5.55
C ILE A 258 -11.85 30.45 6.76
N CYS A 259 -12.28 29.69 7.77
CA CYS A 259 -11.59 29.58 9.05
C CYS A 259 -11.30 28.16 9.51
N GLY A 260 -11.70 27.14 8.75
CA GLY A 260 -11.49 25.73 9.06
C GLY A 260 -12.40 25.15 10.15
N TYR A 261 -13.41 25.89 10.64
CA TYR A 261 -14.35 25.38 11.64
C TYR A 261 -15.12 24.15 11.12
N VAL A 262 -15.13 23.06 11.89
CA VAL A 262 -15.87 21.82 11.57
C VAL A 262 -17.12 21.71 12.46
N GLY A 263 -18.29 21.78 11.83
CA GLY A 263 -19.60 21.66 12.47
C GLY A 263 -20.43 20.53 11.86
N CYS A 264 -21.38 19.98 12.62
CA CYS A 264 -22.33 19.03 12.06
C CYS A 264 -23.46 19.74 11.31
N GLY A 265 -24.02 19.01 10.35
CA GLY A 265 -24.98 19.49 9.38
C GLY A 265 -26.39 19.57 9.93
N ARG A 266 -27.31 19.87 9.02
CA ARG A 266 -28.72 20.20 9.34
C ARG A 266 -29.49 19.03 9.98
N TYR A 267 -29.09 17.79 9.70
CA TYR A 267 -29.77 16.60 10.21
C TYR A 267 -29.19 16.11 11.54
N ALA A 268 -28.12 16.77 12.00
CA ALA A 268 -27.53 16.58 13.32
C ALA A 268 -27.84 17.80 14.21
N GLY A 269 -26.82 18.44 14.77
CA GLY A 269 -26.95 19.60 15.67
C GLY A 269 -26.94 20.97 14.97
N GLN A 270 -26.78 21.02 13.64
CA GLN A 270 -26.76 22.26 12.85
C GLN A 270 -25.66 23.27 13.23
N HIS A 271 -24.62 22.83 13.95
CA HIS A 271 -23.52 23.70 14.38
C HIS A 271 -22.77 24.36 13.21
N ALA A 272 -22.77 23.75 12.03
CA ALA A 272 -22.23 24.38 10.83
C ALA A 272 -23.07 25.59 10.38
N LEU A 273 -24.40 25.50 10.50
CA LEU A 273 -25.31 26.59 10.19
C LEU A 273 -25.25 27.70 11.25
N GLU A 274 -25.12 27.33 12.52
CA GLU A 274 -24.93 28.30 13.61
C GLU A 274 -23.64 29.09 13.45
N HIS A 275 -22.56 28.42 13.02
CA HIS A 275 -21.29 29.08 12.72
C HIS A 275 -21.36 30.02 11.51
N TYR A 276 -22.19 29.71 10.51
CA TYR A 276 -22.35 30.54 9.31
C TYR A 276 -23.12 31.85 9.58
N LYS A 277 -24.01 31.85 10.58
CA LYS A 277 -24.85 33.00 10.95
C LYS A 277 -24.05 34.07 11.69
#